data_AF-A0A1G3USR6-F1
#
_entry.id   AF-A0A1G3USR6-F1
#
_cell.length_a   1.000
_cell.length_b   1.000
_cell.length_c   1.000
_cell.angle_alpha   90.00
_cell.angle_beta   90.00
_cell.angle_gamma   90.00
#
_symmetry.space_group_name_H-M   'P 1'
#
loop_
_entity.id
_entity.type
_entity.pdbx_description
1 polymer ?
#
loop_
_entity_poly.entity_id
_entity_poly.type
_entity_poly.pdbx_seq_one_letter_code
_entity_poly.pdbx_strand_id
1 'polypeptide(L)'
;MLCTNCFNSEYQTTTISKGVVINGRPQTIQDLECEKCPGCGDIIFTHPQSLALDKKRINLEFSSKPILTPQQLRLLRKILDMSLEEICDLLHIGQNSYGRWERGEVVISPSMNLLVHQFIERFPEARINLIETEMRAEIEKAKARYLNASVSLGEFVRSVIQTTKIVTDIVCSRLGIDVPQLERIENNDLPPESIPVGISVNILKFFQLTMDNLPQLLDNTLKIQNVKSQVSFMHARTPHYGKTAELMYARSMNKILEKYVSEETPESRPSVNPEYLKKVNACLQQEGVSGRF
;
A
#
# COMPACT_ATOMS: atom_id res chain seq x y z
N MET A 1 52.00 -7.59 12.15
CA MET A 1 51.56 -7.51 13.58
C MET A 1 51.24 -8.92 14.02
N LEU A 2 51.82 -9.37 15.14
CA LEU A 2 51.56 -10.71 15.69
C LEU A 2 50.07 -10.86 16.05
N CYS A 3 49.48 -12.02 15.78
CA CYS A 3 48.08 -12.30 16.09
C CYS A 3 47.81 -12.25 17.59
N THR A 4 46.84 -11.43 18.01
CA THR A 4 46.48 -11.26 19.43
C THR A 4 45.70 -12.44 19.99
N ASN A 5 45.19 -13.34 19.13
CA ASN A 5 44.45 -14.52 19.54
C ASN A 5 45.37 -15.74 19.76
N CYS A 6 46.24 -16.07 18.78
CA CYS A 6 47.08 -17.27 18.86
C CYS A 6 48.56 -17.02 19.16
N PHE A 7 49.04 -15.78 19.06
CA PHE A 7 50.44 -15.37 19.27
C PHE A 7 51.49 -16.14 18.42
N ASN A 8 51.07 -16.92 17.42
CA ASN A 8 51.95 -17.81 16.66
C ASN A 8 52.18 -17.38 15.20
N SER A 9 51.37 -16.47 14.67
CA SER A 9 51.47 -16.02 13.28
C SER A 9 51.15 -14.53 13.18
N GLU A 10 51.71 -13.87 12.17
CA GLU A 10 51.34 -12.48 11.86
C GLU A 10 50.06 -12.44 11.01
N TYR A 11 49.25 -11.40 11.20
CA TYR A 11 48.13 -11.13 10.30
C TYR A 11 48.61 -10.85 8.88
N GLN A 12 47.85 -11.35 7.90
CA GLN A 12 48.07 -11.09 6.48
C GLN A 12 46.82 -10.44 5.87
N THR A 13 47.02 -9.43 5.04
CA THR A 13 45.93 -8.80 4.30
C THR A 13 45.31 -9.81 3.34
N THR A 14 44.00 -9.95 3.41
CA THR A 14 43.21 -10.81 2.54
C THR A 14 41.89 -10.15 2.21
N THR A 15 41.17 -10.72 1.25
CA THR A 15 39.87 -10.23 0.81
C THR A 15 38.80 -11.25 1.17
N ILE A 16 37.75 -10.80 1.85
CA ILE A 16 36.63 -11.66 2.27
C ILE A 16 35.29 -11.12 1.78
N SER A 17 34.28 -11.98 1.83
CA SER A 17 32.88 -11.60 1.76
C SER A 17 32.25 -11.68 3.15
N LYS A 18 31.48 -10.66 3.55
CA LYS A 18 30.81 -10.62 4.86
C LYS A 18 29.31 -10.49 4.68
N GLY A 19 28.57 -11.44 5.26
CA GLY A 19 27.12 -11.34 5.39
C GLY A 19 26.74 -10.23 6.38
N VAL A 20 25.82 -9.36 5.99
CA VAL A 20 25.26 -8.27 6.80
C VAL A 20 23.73 -8.30 6.66
N VAL A 21 23.01 -7.88 7.69
CA VAL A 21 21.55 -7.73 7.61
C VAL A 21 21.24 -6.25 7.43
N ILE A 22 20.61 -5.90 6.31
CA ILE A 22 20.19 -4.53 5.98
C ILE A 22 18.68 -4.54 5.81
N ASN A 23 17.96 -3.76 6.63
CA ASN A 23 16.50 -3.70 6.60
C ASN A 23 15.83 -5.09 6.71
N GLY A 24 16.35 -5.94 7.60
CA GLY A 24 15.86 -7.30 7.83
C GLY A 24 16.18 -8.31 6.71
N ARG A 25 16.88 -7.89 5.65
CA ARG A 25 17.28 -8.76 4.53
C ARG A 25 18.77 -9.08 4.61
N PRO A 26 19.17 -10.36 4.50
CA PRO A 26 20.57 -10.73 4.41
C PRO A 26 21.13 -10.22 3.09
N GLN A 27 22.24 -9.49 3.15
CA GLN A 27 23.03 -9.05 2.02
C GLN A 27 24.49 -9.45 2.25
N THR A 28 25.25 -9.58 1.17
CA THR A 28 26.68 -9.92 1.24
C THR A 28 27.49 -8.76 0.71
N ILE A 29 28.37 -8.20 1.54
CA ILE A 29 29.37 -7.23 1.09
C ILE A 29 30.56 -8.02 0.58
N GLN A 30 30.85 -7.87 -0.71
CA GLN A 30 32.01 -8.49 -1.37
C GLN A 30 33.25 -7.60 -1.30
N ASP A 31 34.39 -8.22 -1.53
CA ASP A 31 35.69 -7.58 -1.69
C ASP A 31 36.12 -6.71 -0.50
N LEU A 32 35.97 -7.24 0.72
CA LEU A 32 36.39 -6.56 1.94
C LEU A 32 37.82 -6.93 2.28
N GLU A 33 38.72 -5.94 2.20
CA GLU A 33 40.07 -6.07 2.73
C GLU A 33 40.02 -6.18 4.25
N CYS A 34 40.69 -7.19 4.79
CA CYS A 34 40.85 -7.41 6.22
C CYS A 34 42.19 -8.06 6.52
N GLU A 35 42.56 -8.05 7.80
CA GLU A 35 43.75 -8.72 8.30
C GLU A 35 43.34 -10.08 8.87
N LYS A 36 43.77 -11.19 8.24
CA LYS A 36 43.44 -12.56 8.66
C LYS A 36 44.68 -13.30 9.13
N CYS A 37 44.59 -13.94 10.30
CA CYS A 37 45.67 -14.77 10.82
C CYS A 37 45.67 -16.14 10.11
N PRO A 38 46.78 -16.57 9.47
CA PRO A 38 46.84 -17.87 8.80
C PRO A 38 46.86 -19.05 9.79
N GLY A 39 47.27 -18.84 11.05
CA GLY A 39 47.36 -19.89 12.06
C GLY A 39 46.04 -20.27 12.71
N CYS A 40 45.20 -19.30 13.09
CA CYS A 40 43.92 -19.54 13.78
C CYS A 40 42.69 -19.05 13.02
N GLY A 41 42.86 -18.33 11.91
CA GLY A 41 41.75 -17.80 11.11
C GLY A 41 41.08 -16.54 11.66
N ASP A 42 41.58 -15.98 12.78
CA ASP A 42 41.06 -14.73 13.36
C ASP A 42 41.12 -13.57 12.36
N ILE A 43 40.11 -12.69 12.39
CA ILE A 43 39.94 -11.59 11.43
C ILE A 43 39.81 -10.28 12.18
N ILE A 44 40.67 -9.32 11.87
CA ILE A 44 40.58 -7.95 12.37
C ILE A 44 40.46 -6.98 11.19
N PHE A 45 39.87 -5.81 11.47
CA PHE A 45 39.82 -4.69 10.53
C PHE A 45 40.66 -3.56 11.10
N THR A 46 41.58 -3.04 10.30
CA THR A 46 42.22 -1.75 10.60
C THR A 46 41.20 -0.62 10.54
N HIS A 47 41.52 0.54 11.10
CA HIS A 47 40.61 1.69 11.05
C HIS A 47 40.19 2.08 9.60
N PRO A 48 41.11 2.17 8.61
CA PRO A 48 40.74 2.42 7.22
C PRO A 48 39.83 1.33 6.62
N GLN A 49 40.12 0.05 6.89
CA GLN A 49 39.30 -1.07 6.42
C GLN A 49 37.90 -1.05 7.05
N SER A 50 37.78 -0.68 8.32
CA SER A 50 36.48 -0.51 8.99
C SER A 50 35.66 0.61 8.35
N LEU A 51 36.27 1.76 8.06
CA LEU A 51 35.59 2.86 7.37
C LEU A 51 35.14 2.47 5.96
N ALA A 52 35.95 1.67 5.24
CA ALA A 52 35.61 1.15 3.93
C ALA A 52 34.42 0.16 4.00
N LEU A 53 34.41 -0.72 5.00
CA LEU A 53 33.30 -1.62 5.30
C LEU A 53 32.02 -0.83 5.58
N ASP A 54 32.09 0.18 6.44
CA ASP A 54 30.94 1.02 6.80
C ASP A 54 30.41 1.78 5.59
N LYS A 55 31.30 2.34 4.75
CA LYS A 55 30.91 3.00 3.50
C LYS A 55 30.19 2.06 2.55
N LYS A 56 30.68 0.82 2.38
CA LYS A 56 30.02 -0.21 1.56
C LYS A 56 28.65 -0.58 2.15
N ARG A 57 28.56 -0.76 3.46
CA ARG A 57 27.30 -1.04 4.17
C ARG A 57 26.27 0.08 3.98
N ILE A 58 26.68 1.33 4.18
CA ILE A 58 25.83 2.52 4.00
C ILE A 58 25.36 2.63 2.54
N ASN A 59 26.23 2.36 1.57
CA ASN A 59 25.84 2.37 0.16
C ASN A 59 24.79 1.32 -0.18
N LEU A 60 24.88 0.12 0.42
CA LEU A 60 23.86 -0.91 0.26
C LEU A 60 22.54 -0.48 0.90
N GLU A 61 22.58 0.20 2.04
CA GLU A 61 21.39 0.74 2.69
C GLU A 61 20.71 1.80 1.80
N PHE A 62 21.49 2.75 1.25
CA PHE A 62 20.99 3.75 0.32
C PHE A 62 20.39 3.16 -0.96
N SER A 63 21.02 2.14 -1.54
CA SER A 63 20.54 1.51 -2.77
C SER A 63 19.38 0.54 -2.54
N SER A 64 19.12 0.12 -1.29
CA SER A 64 17.99 -0.77 -0.96
C SER A 64 16.62 -0.09 -0.96
N LYS A 65 16.57 1.24 -0.81
CA LYS A 65 15.31 2.00 -0.73
C LYS A 65 15.08 2.76 -2.04
N PRO A 66 13.89 2.66 -2.66
CA PRO A 66 13.59 3.45 -3.85
C PRO A 66 13.62 4.95 -3.53
N ILE A 67 14.02 5.76 -4.51
CA ILE A 67 13.98 7.22 -4.39
C ILE A 67 12.52 7.67 -4.35
N LEU A 68 12.16 8.45 -3.33
CA LEU A 68 10.82 9.00 -3.19
C LEU A 68 10.52 10.03 -4.28
N THR A 69 9.35 9.90 -4.89
CA THR A 69 8.88 10.84 -5.91
C THR A 69 8.32 12.12 -5.28
N PRO A 70 8.25 13.24 -6.03
CA PRO A 70 7.63 14.47 -5.56
C PRO A 70 6.17 14.29 -5.09
N GLN A 71 5.45 13.36 -5.72
CA GLN A 71 4.07 13.01 -5.32
C GLN A 71 4.04 12.26 -4.00
N GLN A 72 4.97 11.32 -3.77
CA GLN A 72 5.08 10.59 -2.51
C GLN A 72 5.42 11.50 -1.33
N LEU A 73 6.28 12.50 -1.52
CA LEU A 73 6.62 13.48 -0.49
C LEU A 73 5.41 14.34 -0.10
N ARG A 74 4.67 14.86 -1.09
CA ARG A 74 3.42 15.61 -0.84
C ARG A 74 2.38 14.74 -0.15
N LEU A 75 2.26 13.48 -0.57
CA LEU A 75 1.34 12.51 -0.01
C LEU A 75 1.70 12.16 1.44
N LEU A 76 2.98 11.96 1.76
CA LEU A 76 3.47 11.78 3.13
C LEU A 76 2.98 12.90 4.03
N ARG A 77 3.19 14.15 3.61
CA ARG A 77 2.76 15.32 4.36
C ARG A 77 1.24 15.37 4.54
N LYS A 78 0.47 15.04 3.50
CA LYS A 78 -1.00 14.96 3.56
C LYS A 78 -1.49 13.85 4.51
N ILE A 79 -0.86 12.68 4.51
CA ILE A 79 -1.20 11.56 5.40
C ILE A 79 -1.01 11.95 6.86
N LEU A 80 0.08 12.67 7.14
CA LEU A 80 0.42 13.09 8.51
C LEU A 80 -0.29 14.38 8.94
N ASP A 81 -1.11 14.97 8.07
CA ASP A 81 -1.78 16.26 8.27
C ASP A 81 -0.81 17.37 8.72
N MET A 82 0.37 17.40 8.11
CA MET A 82 1.41 18.39 8.42
C MET A 82 1.45 19.51 7.39
N SER A 83 1.76 20.71 7.85
CA SER A 83 2.21 21.82 7.01
C SER A 83 3.65 21.57 6.51
N LEU A 84 4.06 22.35 5.51
CA LEU A 84 5.44 22.27 5.00
C LEU A 84 6.45 22.66 6.08
N GLU A 85 6.12 23.62 6.95
CA GLU A 85 6.98 24.06 8.05
C GLU A 85 7.15 22.96 9.09
N GLU A 86 6.05 22.35 9.55
CA GLU A 86 6.09 21.30 10.58
C GLU A 86 6.91 20.07 10.17
N ILE A 87 6.76 19.60 8.92
CA ILE A 87 7.55 18.45 8.44
C ILE A 87 9.03 18.80 8.29
N CYS A 88 9.35 20.04 7.94
CA CYS A 88 10.71 20.54 7.81
C CYS A 88 11.39 20.66 9.18
N ASP A 89 10.68 21.20 10.17
CA ASP A 89 11.16 21.31 11.55
C ASP A 89 11.41 19.93 12.16
N LEU A 90 10.48 18.99 11.93
CA LEU A 90 10.56 17.63 12.44
C LEU A 90 11.72 16.83 11.83
N LEU A 91 12.02 17.04 10.54
CA LEU A 91 13.13 16.39 9.85
C LEU A 91 14.45 17.18 9.98
N HIS A 92 14.42 18.38 10.54
CA HIS A 92 15.51 19.35 10.54
C HIS A 92 16.06 19.63 9.13
N ILE A 93 15.16 19.84 8.16
CA ILE A 93 15.48 20.15 6.76
C ILE A 93 14.99 21.56 6.45
N GLY A 94 15.77 22.35 5.72
CA GLY A 94 15.33 23.68 5.30
C GLY A 94 14.08 23.62 4.39
N GLN A 95 13.10 24.50 4.65
CA GLN A 95 11.82 24.56 3.91
C GLN A 95 12.00 24.64 2.39
N ASN A 96 12.99 25.41 1.93
CA ASN A 96 13.32 25.51 0.50
C ASN A 96 13.75 24.18 -0.10
N SER A 97 14.55 23.37 0.62
CA SER A 97 15.02 22.09 0.11
C SER A 97 13.86 21.10 -0.03
N TYR A 98 13.05 20.94 1.02
CA TYR A 98 11.91 20.02 0.99
C TYR A 98 10.86 20.45 -0.04
N GLY A 99 10.54 21.74 -0.10
CA GLY A 99 9.59 22.27 -1.08
C GLY A 99 10.03 22.06 -2.53
N ARG A 100 11.33 22.15 -2.83
CA ARG A 100 11.86 21.85 -4.17
C ARG A 100 11.73 20.38 -4.53
N TRP A 101 11.86 19.48 -3.56
CA TRP A 101 11.63 18.04 -3.77
C TRP A 101 10.14 17.74 -4.03
N GLU A 102 9.22 18.33 -3.26
CA GLU A 102 7.76 18.17 -3.47
C GLU A 102 7.30 18.67 -4.85
N ARG A 103 7.94 19.70 -5.38
CA ARG A 103 7.68 20.25 -6.72
C ARG A 103 8.42 19.53 -7.84
N GLY A 104 9.39 18.68 -7.51
CA GLY A 104 10.21 17.96 -8.48
C GLY A 104 11.26 18.83 -9.18
N GLU A 105 11.61 19.99 -8.62
CA GLU A 105 12.68 20.84 -9.14
C GLU A 105 14.08 20.25 -8.88
N VAL A 106 14.20 19.45 -7.81
CA VAL A 106 15.43 18.77 -7.40
C VAL A 106 15.10 17.37 -6.93
N VAL A 107 15.91 16.39 -7.33
CA VAL A 107 15.82 15.02 -6.83
C VAL A 107 16.39 14.96 -5.41
N ILE A 108 15.68 14.29 -4.51
CA ILE A 108 16.13 14.08 -3.13
C ILE A 108 17.46 13.29 -3.13
N SER A 109 18.44 13.72 -2.32
CA SER A 109 19.71 12.99 -2.20
C SER A 109 19.49 11.63 -1.53
N PRO A 110 20.35 10.62 -1.79
CA PRO A 110 20.20 9.30 -1.16
C PRO A 110 20.18 9.35 0.39
N SER A 111 20.99 10.23 0.99
CA SER A 111 21.02 10.43 2.45
C SER A 111 19.70 10.98 3.00
N MET A 112 19.13 11.99 2.34
CA MET A 112 17.84 12.56 2.73
C MET A 112 16.69 11.59 2.44
N ASN A 113 16.78 10.82 1.36
CA ASN A 113 15.82 9.77 1.04
C ASN A 113 15.76 8.73 2.16
N LEU A 114 16.92 8.26 2.63
CA LEU A 114 16.98 7.33 3.75
C LEU A 114 16.38 7.92 5.03
N LEU A 115 16.68 9.18 5.35
CA LEU A 115 16.09 9.89 6.50
C LEU A 115 14.56 9.91 6.40
N VAL A 116 14.00 10.26 5.24
CA VAL A 116 12.54 10.28 5.05
C VAL A 116 11.95 8.86 5.10
N HIS A 117 12.63 7.84 4.59
CA HIS A 117 12.19 6.45 4.74
C HIS A 117 12.18 5.98 6.20
N GLN A 118 13.22 6.28 6.98
CA GLN A 118 13.26 5.98 8.41
C GLN A 118 12.16 6.72 9.18
N PHE A 119 11.83 7.94 8.73
CA PHE A 119 10.70 8.68 9.26
C PHE A 119 9.36 7.98 8.92
N ILE A 120 9.13 7.59 7.66
CA ILE A 120 7.93 6.83 7.22
C ILE A 120 7.76 5.55 8.06
N GLU A 121 8.83 4.84 8.36
CA GLU A 121 8.78 3.59 9.14
C GLU A 121 8.22 3.77 10.55
N ARG A 122 8.30 4.98 11.13
CA ARG A 122 7.75 5.30 12.45
C ARG A 122 6.24 5.55 12.46
N PHE A 123 5.63 5.78 11.29
CA PHE A 123 4.20 6.08 11.17
C PHE A 123 3.49 4.99 10.35
N PRO A 124 2.70 4.10 10.99
CA PRO A 124 2.04 3.00 10.30
C PRO A 124 1.19 3.45 9.12
N GLU A 125 0.48 4.56 9.25
CA GLU A 125 -0.39 5.10 8.19
C GLU A 125 0.42 5.54 6.97
N ALA A 126 1.54 6.23 7.16
CA ALA A 126 2.44 6.59 6.07
C ALA A 126 3.07 5.35 5.43
N ARG A 127 3.46 4.37 6.24
CA ARG A 127 4.05 3.11 5.75
C ARG A 127 3.10 2.35 4.82
N ILE A 128 1.84 2.16 5.24
CA ILE A 128 0.81 1.46 4.46
C ILE A 128 0.53 2.18 3.15
N ASN A 129 0.52 3.52 3.15
CA ASN A 129 0.14 4.29 1.97
C ASN A 129 1.29 4.53 0.98
N LEU A 130 2.55 4.52 1.43
CA LEU A 130 3.71 4.85 0.59
C LEU A 130 4.53 3.63 0.18
N ILE A 131 4.48 2.54 0.94
CA ILE A 131 5.23 1.32 0.64
C ILE A 131 4.28 0.26 0.08
N GLU A 132 4.38 0.00 -1.22
CA GLU A 132 3.44 -0.87 -1.94
C GLU A 132 3.36 -2.30 -1.37
N THR A 133 4.47 -2.86 -0.90
CA THR A 133 4.47 -4.20 -0.29
C THR A 133 3.69 -4.24 1.02
N GLU A 134 3.77 -3.18 1.84
CA GLU A 134 3.05 -3.06 3.10
C GLU A 134 1.55 -2.83 2.84
N MET A 135 1.22 -1.97 1.86
CA MET A 135 -0.15 -1.76 1.39
C MET A 135 -0.81 -3.08 0.99
N ARG A 136 -0.13 -3.86 0.14
CA ARG A 136 -0.63 -5.16 -0.35
C ARG A 136 -0.80 -6.15 0.79
N ALA A 137 0.11 -6.19 1.74
CA ALA A 137 0.03 -7.10 2.90
C ALA A 137 -1.17 -6.76 3.81
N GLU A 138 -1.41 -5.48 4.09
CA GLU A 138 -2.56 -5.06 4.91
C GLU A 138 -3.90 -5.21 4.16
N ILE A 139 -3.93 -4.97 2.84
CA ILE A 139 -5.09 -5.29 1.99
C ILE A 139 -5.40 -6.78 2.08
N GLU A 140 -4.40 -7.66 1.93
CA GLU A 140 -4.61 -9.11 1.98
C GLU A 140 -5.18 -9.57 3.32
N LYS A 141 -4.62 -9.05 4.41
CA LYS A 141 -5.08 -9.31 5.77
C LYS A 141 -6.51 -8.82 6.01
N ALA A 142 -6.87 -7.64 5.49
CA ALA A 142 -8.22 -7.11 5.59
C ALA A 142 -9.20 -7.93 4.72
N LYS A 143 -8.82 -8.25 3.48
CA LYS A 143 -9.59 -9.06 2.52
C LYS A 143 -10.04 -10.39 3.13
N ALA A 144 -9.14 -11.09 3.82
CA ALA A 144 -9.44 -12.36 4.47
C ALA A 144 -10.57 -12.28 5.52
N ARG A 145 -10.80 -11.11 6.12
CA ARG A 145 -11.89 -10.90 7.10
C ARG A 145 -13.25 -10.72 6.44
N TYR A 146 -13.28 -10.13 5.25
CA TYR A 146 -14.52 -9.71 4.59
C TYR A 146 -15.00 -10.68 3.50
N LEU A 147 -14.11 -11.46 2.88
CA LEU A 147 -14.51 -12.41 1.82
C LEU A 147 -15.39 -13.56 2.30
N ASN A 148 -15.31 -13.94 3.58
CA ASN A 148 -16.16 -15.01 4.14
C ASN A 148 -17.56 -14.52 4.53
N ALA A 149 -17.80 -13.21 4.48
CA ALA A 149 -19.09 -12.62 4.79
C ALA A 149 -19.92 -12.42 3.52
N SER A 150 -21.24 -12.41 3.64
CA SER A 150 -22.20 -12.08 2.58
C SER A 150 -22.22 -10.58 2.25
N VAL A 151 -21.04 -9.99 2.03
CA VAL A 151 -20.87 -8.55 1.77
C VAL A 151 -21.07 -8.22 0.29
N SER A 152 -21.46 -6.97 0.04
CA SER A 152 -21.50 -6.35 -1.28
C SER A 152 -20.12 -5.89 -1.72
N LEU A 153 -19.95 -5.54 -3.00
CA LEU A 153 -18.71 -4.94 -3.48
C LEU A 153 -18.46 -3.60 -2.79
N GLY A 154 -19.49 -2.76 -2.63
CA GLY A 154 -19.38 -1.45 -2.00
C GLY A 154 -18.92 -1.55 -0.54
N GLU A 155 -19.52 -2.44 0.25
CA GLU A 155 -19.12 -2.64 1.66
C GLU A 155 -17.74 -3.27 1.77
N PHE A 156 -17.39 -4.20 0.89
CA PHE A 156 -16.05 -4.76 0.84
C PHE A 156 -14.99 -3.66 0.63
N VAL A 157 -15.16 -2.84 -0.42
CA VAL A 157 -14.23 -1.74 -0.74
C VAL A 157 -14.14 -0.77 0.44
N ARG A 158 -15.27 -0.30 0.95
CA ARG A 158 -15.35 0.61 2.11
C ARG A 158 -14.65 0.03 3.33
N SER A 159 -14.95 -1.22 3.67
CA SER A 159 -14.42 -1.89 4.87
C SER A 159 -12.92 -2.11 4.79
N VAL A 160 -12.40 -2.49 3.61
CA VAL A 160 -10.96 -2.64 3.40
C VAL A 160 -10.25 -1.30 3.50
N ILE A 161 -10.75 -0.24 2.84
CA ILE A 161 -10.18 1.11 2.91
C ILE A 161 -10.15 1.60 4.36
N GLN A 162 -11.26 1.47 5.09
CA GLN A 162 -11.36 1.90 6.48
C GLN A 162 -10.42 1.11 7.41
N THR A 163 -10.33 -0.21 7.23
CA THR A 163 -9.49 -1.08 8.07
C THR A 163 -8.00 -0.83 7.84
N THR A 164 -7.60 -0.64 6.59
CA THR A 164 -6.21 -0.41 6.19
C THR A 164 -5.78 1.04 6.35
N LYS A 165 -6.74 1.97 6.50
CA LYS A 165 -6.51 3.42 6.50
C LYS A 165 -5.77 3.89 5.25
N ILE A 166 -6.08 3.31 4.10
CA ILE A 166 -5.54 3.77 2.82
C ILE A 166 -6.24 5.07 2.45
N VAL A 167 -5.46 6.07 2.01
CA VAL A 167 -5.96 7.37 1.59
C VAL A 167 -6.77 7.21 0.29
N THR A 168 -7.95 7.83 0.28
CA THR A 168 -8.91 7.78 -0.84
C THR A 168 -8.29 8.17 -2.18
N ASP A 169 -7.42 9.19 -2.21
CA ASP A 169 -6.73 9.63 -3.44
C ASP A 169 -5.89 8.51 -4.08
N ILE A 170 -5.24 7.68 -3.27
CA ILE A 170 -4.41 6.58 -3.75
C ILE A 170 -5.31 5.52 -4.39
N VAL A 171 -6.42 5.20 -3.71
CA VAL A 171 -7.42 4.26 -4.25
C VAL A 171 -7.96 4.78 -5.58
N CYS A 172 -8.43 6.03 -5.62
CA CYS A 172 -8.96 6.67 -6.83
C CYS A 172 -7.95 6.64 -7.99
N SER A 173 -6.69 7.04 -7.71
CA SER A 173 -5.62 7.03 -8.71
C SER A 173 -5.29 5.62 -9.24
N ARG A 174 -5.36 4.58 -8.39
CA ARG A 174 -5.09 3.20 -8.79
C ARG A 174 -6.27 2.56 -9.52
N LEU A 175 -7.49 2.98 -9.20
CA LEU A 175 -8.71 2.52 -9.86
C LEU A 175 -8.99 3.26 -11.19
N GLY A 176 -8.40 4.45 -11.37
CA GLY A 176 -8.64 5.31 -12.54
C GLY A 176 -10.00 6.00 -12.47
N ILE A 177 -10.44 6.37 -11.26
CA ILE A 177 -11.74 7.01 -10.99
C ILE A 177 -11.56 8.27 -10.12
N ASP A 178 -12.59 9.10 -10.04
CA ASP A 178 -12.64 10.21 -9.10
C ASP A 178 -13.30 9.81 -7.76
N VAL A 179 -13.22 10.72 -6.77
CA VAL A 179 -13.80 10.50 -5.45
C VAL A 179 -15.32 10.28 -5.50
N PRO A 180 -16.12 11.08 -6.23
CA PRO A 180 -17.55 10.84 -6.36
C PRO A 180 -17.90 9.46 -6.95
N GLN A 181 -17.15 8.97 -7.94
CA GLN A 181 -17.35 7.62 -8.48
C GLN A 181 -17.04 6.55 -7.45
N LEU A 182 -15.94 6.69 -6.70
CA LEU A 182 -15.61 5.77 -5.61
C LEU A 182 -16.72 5.74 -4.55
N GLU A 183 -17.24 6.90 -4.13
CA GLU A 183 -18.35 7.00 -3.17
C GLU A 183 -19.60 6.28 -3.67
N ARG A 184 -19.94 6.40 -4.97
CA ARG A 184 -21.07 5.68 -5.57
C ARG A 184 -20.87 4.16 -5.57
N ILE A 185 -19.63 3.69 -5.77
CA ILE A 185 -19.29 2.26 -5.68
C ILE A 185 -19.41 1.79 -4.23
N GLU A 186 -18.78 2.49 -3.28
CA GLU A 186 -18.86 2.17 -1.84
C GLU A 186 -20.31 2.10 -1.37
N ASN A 187 -21.16 2.99 -1.88
CA ASN A 187 -22.57 3.07 -1.51
C ASN A 187 -23.48 2.14 -2.31
N ASN A 188 -22.99 1.29 -3.21
CA ASN A 188 -23.83 0.44 -4.06
C ASN A 188 -24.87 1.26 -4.85
N ASP A 189 -24.51 2.45 -5.33
CA ASP A 189 -25.40 3.35 -6.10
C ASP A 189 -25.25 3.17 -7.63
N LEU A 190 -24.40 2.23 -8.05
CA LEU A 190 -24.17 1.86 -9.44
C LEU A 190 -24.52 0.38 -9.66
N PRO A 191 -25.40 0.05 -10.61
CA PRO A 191 -25.62 -1.34 -10.97
C PRO A 191 -24.31 -1.97 -11.43
N PRO A 192 -24.01 -3.23 -11.05
CA PRO A 192 -22.76 -3.90 -11.41
C PRO A 192 -22.35 -3.73 -12.87
N GLU A 193 -23.30 -3.88 -13.80
CA GLU A 193 -23.09 -3.80 -15.24
C GLU A 193 -22.78 -2.38 -15.74
N SER A 194 -23.10 -1.36 -14.95
CA SER A 194 -22.74 0.03 -15.27
C SER A 194 -21.32 0.40 -14.89
N ILE A 195 -20.64 -0.42 -14.06
CA ILE A 195 -19.24 -0.20 -13.71
C ILE A 195 -18.40 -0.56 -14.95
N PRO A 196 -17.61 0.39 -15.50
CA PRO A 196 -16.77 0.11 -16.64
C PRO A 196 -15.83 -1.08 -16.39
N VAL A 197 -15.69 -1.95 -17.39
CA VAL A 197 -14.92 -3.20 -17.26
C VAL A 197 -13.49 -2.96 -16.76
N GLY A 198 -12.81 -1.91 -17.26
CA GLY A 198 -11.46 -1.55 -16.81
C GLY A 198 -11.38 -1.17 -15.33
N ILE A 199 -12.41 -0.48 -14.80
CA ILE A 199 -12.47 -0.14 -13.37
C ILE A 199 -12.65 -1.42 -12.54
N SER A 200 -13.51 -2.34 -12.98
CA SER A 200 -13.67 -3.64 -12.32
C SER A 200 -12.38 -4.45 -12.30
N VAL A 201 -11.61 -4.46 -13.40
CA VAL A 201 -10.27 -5.08 -13.44
C VAL A 201 -9.31 -4.39 -12.47
N ASN A 202 -9.30 -3.06 -12.41
CA ASN A 202 -8.46 -2.32 -11.47
C ASN A 202 -8.84 -2.60 -10.01
N ILE A 203 -10.14 -2.73 -9.70
CA ILE A 203 -10.62 -3.14 -8.37
C ILE A 203 -10.09 -4.53 -8.02
N LEU A 204 -10.20 -5.50 -8.94
CA LEU A 204 -9.67 -6.85 -8.71
C LEU A 204 -8.17 -6.83 -8.41
N LYS A 205 -7.40 -6.08 -9.21
CA LYS A 205 -5.95 -5.98 -9.06
C LYS A 205 -5.54 -5.28 -7.76
N PHE A 206 -6.14 -4.12 -7.49
CA PHE A 206 -5.80 -3.31 -6.33
C PHE A 206 -6.14 -4.03 -5.02
N PHE A 207 -7.33 -4.64 -4.94
CA PHE A 207 -7.78 -5.37 -3.75
C PHE A 207 -7.38 -6.86 -3.75
N GLN A 208 -6.61 -7.32 -4.73
CA GLN A 208 -6.15 -8.71 -4.87
C GLN A 208 -7.30 -9.74 -4.80
N LEU A 209 -8.43 -9.41 -5.45
CA LEU A 209 -9.60 -10.29 -5.55
C LEU A 209 -9.44 -11.29 -6.70
N THR A 210 -9.99 -12.49 -6.54
CA THR A 210 -10.07 -13.48 -7.62
C THR A 210 -11.38 -13.35 -8.40
N MET A 211 -11.42 -13.92 -9.60
CA MET A 211 -12.65 -14.03 -10.39
C MET A 211 -13.73 -14.87 -9.71
N ASP A 212 -13.37 -15.72 -8.73
CA ASP A 212 -14.34 -16.52 -7.97
C ASP A 212 -15.09 -15.67 -6.95
N ASN A 213 -14.45 -14.62 -6.42
CA ASN A 213 -15.07 -13.73 -5.43
C ASN A 213 -15.99 -12.68 -6.07
N LEU A 214 -15.66 -12.23 -7.29
CA LEU A 214 -16.35 -11.12 -7.93
C LEU A 214 -17.86 -11.34 -8.14
N PRO A 215 -18.34 -12.48 -8.67
CA PRO A 215 -19.76 -12.70 -8.90
C PRO A 215 -20.57 -12.57 -7.61
N GLN A 216 -20.08 -13.15 -6.50
CA GLN A 216 -20.75 -13.07 -5.21
C GLN A 216 -20.87 -11.64 -4.69
N LEU A 217 -19.80 -10.84 -4.79
CA LEU A 217 -19.80 -9.43 -4.37
C LEU A 217 -20.78 -8.59 -5.22
N LEU A 218 -20.79 -8.81 -6.54
CA LEU A 218 -21.66 -8.09 -7.45
C LEU A 218 -23.13 -8.51 -7.32
N ASP A 219 -23.41 -9.80 -7.11
CA ASP A 219 -24.78 -10.30 -6.86
C ASP A 219 -25.34 -9.68 -5.57
N ASN A 220 -24.54 -9.59 -4.50
CA ASN A 220 -24.96 -8.92 -3.27
C ASN A 220 -25.15 -7.42 -3.45
N THR A 221 -24.34 -6.77 -4.30
CA THR A 221 -24.54 -5.37 -4.70
C THR A 221 -25.89 -5.19 -5.37
N LEU A 222 -26.24 -6.06 -6.33
CA LEU A 222 -27.51 -6.03 -7.05
C LEU A 222 -28.72 -6.26 -6.14
N LYS A 223 -28.61 -7.17 -5.16
CA LYS A 223 -29.66 -7.37 -4.14
C LYS A 223 -29.94 -6.10 -3.35
N ILE A 224 -28.89 -5.45 -2.84
CA ILE A 224 -29.05 -4.20 -2.08
C ILE A 224 -29.72 -3.13 -2.92
N GLN A 225 -29.36 -3.02 -4.20
CA GLN A 225 -30.01 -2.08 -5.11
C GLN A 225 -31.49 -2.37 -5.36
N ASN A 226 -31.85 -3.65 -5.52
CA ASN A 226 -33.24 -4.05 -5.67
C ASN A 226 -34.05 -3.72 -4.42
N VAL A 227 -33.50 -3.92 -3.23
CA VAL A 227 -34.17 -3.50 -1.99
C VAL A 227 -34.27 -1.98 -1.92
N LYS A 228 -33.20 -1.24 -2.27
CA LYS A 228 -33.24 0.24 -2.33
C LYS A 228 -34.32 0.78 -3.24
N SER A 229 -34.54 0.16 -4.40
CA SER A 229 -35.57 0.60 -5.35
C SER A 229 -37.00 0.30 -4.89
N GLN A 230 -37.17 -0.70 -4.01
CA GLN A 230 -38.46 -1.06 -3.41
C GLN A 230 -38.79 -0.25 -2.16
N VAL A 231 -37.77 0.16 -1.38
CA VAL A 231 -37.98 1.01 -0.20
C VAL A 231 -38.33 2.42 -0.67
N SER A 232 -39.64 2.69 -0.75
CA SER A 232 -40.15 4.05 -0.95
C SER A 232 -39.67 4.89 0.23
N PHE A 233 -38.80 5.87 -0.03
CA PHE A 233 -38.12 6.71 0.96
C PHE A 233 -38.89 6.84 2.28
N MET A 234 -38.43 6.13 3.32
CA MET A 234 -38.73 6.57 4.68
C MET A 234 -38.07 7.93 4.84
N HIS A 235 -38.85 9.00 4.64
CA HIS A 235 -38.49 10.34 5.07
C HIS A 235 -38.48 10.36 6.60
N ALA A 236 -37.44 9.77 7.19
CA ALA A 236 -37.00 10.22 8.50
C ALA A 236 -36.67 11.70 8.31
N ARG A 237 -37.51 12.58 8.86
CA ARG A 237 -37.26 14.02 8.91
C ARG A 237 -36.06 14.26 9.82
N THR A 238 -34.86 13.98 9.33
CA THR A 238 -33.63 14.32 10.02
C THR A 238 -33.28 15.74 9.58
N PRO A 239 -33.34 16.75 10.45
CA PRO A 239 -32.98 18.12 10.11
C PRO A 239 -31.46 18.21 10.04
N HIS A 240 -30.87 17.72 8.96
CA HIS A 240 -29.45 17.82 8.71
C HIS A 240 -29.19 18.58 7.43
N TYR A 241 -28.72 19.81 7.58
CA TYR A 241 -28.31 20.68 6.50
C TYR A 241 -26.82 20.44 6.22
N GLY A 242 -26.49 19.85 5.06
CA GLY A 242 -25.11 19.77 4.55
C GLY A 242 -24.74 18.46 3.86
N LYS A 243 -23.85 18.53 2.86
CA LYS A 243 -23.37 17.39 2.05
C LYS A 243 -22.77 16.24 2.89
N THR A 244 -22.07 16.58 3.97
CA THR A 244 -21.46 15.58 4.86
C THR A 244 -22.52 14.72 5.56
N ALA A 245 -23.67 15.32 5.91
CA ALA A 245 -24.74 14.60 6.56
C ALA A 245 -25.51 13.69 5.58
N GLU A 246 -25.67 14.12 4.33
CA GLU A 246 -26.24 13.27 3.26
C GLU A 246 -25.37 12.02 3.03
N LEU A 247 -24.05 12.18 2.99
CA LEU A 247 -23.10 11.07 2.86
C LEU A 247 -23.15 10.11 4.07
N MET A 248 -23.21 10.65 5.28
CA MET A 248 -23.35 9.83 6.49
C MET A 248 -24.68 9.06 6.48
N TYR A 249 -25.78 9.71 6.10
CA TYR A 249 -27.09 9.08 5.98
C TYR A 249 -27.08 7.95 4.95
N ALA A 250 -26.53 8.19 3.76
CA ALA A 250 -26.40 7.17 2.72
C ALA A 250 -25.61 5.95 3.21
N ARG A 251 -24.50 6.17 3.92
CA ARG A 251 -23.70 5.09 4.52
C ARG A 251 -24.47 4.31 5.59
N SER A 252 -25.18 5.00 6.48
CA SER A 252 -25.99 4.35 7.51
C SER A 252 -27.12 3.51 6.91
N MET A 253 -27.83 4.04 5.90
CA MET A 253 -28.89 3.32 5.21
C MET A 253 -28.35 2.07 4.50
N ASN A 254 -27.22 2.19 3.80
CA ASN A 254 -26.56 1.04 3.17
C ASN A 254 -26.23 -0.06 4.16
N LYS A 255 -25.69 0.30 5.33
CA LYS A 255 -25.32 -0.67 6.36
C LYS A 255 -26.55 -1.40 6.94
N ILE A 256 -27.69 -0.71 7.06
CA ILE A 256 -28.95 -1.32 7.50
C ILE A 256 -29.45 -2.31 6.43
N LEU A 257 -29.45 -1.89 5.16
CA LEU A 257 -29.89 -2.73 4.05
C LEU A 257 -28.99 -3.96 3.86
N GLU A 258 -27.69 -3.81 4.04
CA GLU A 258 -26.73 -4.93 3.99
C GLU A 258 -27.02 -5.96 5.07
N LYS A 259 -27.30 -5.51 6.29
CA LYS A 259 -27.69 -6.40 7.38
C LYS A 259 -29.00 -7.12 7.06
N TYR A 260 -30.00 -6.40 6.56
CA TYR A 260 -31.29 -6.97 6.17
C TYR A 260 -31.14 -8.04 5.07
N VAL A 261 -30.41 -7.73 3.99
CA VAL A 261 -30.15 -8.66 2.87
C VAL A 261 -29.35 -9.88 3.32
N SER A 262 -28.50 -9.75 4.35
CA SER A 262 -27.73 -10.88 4.89
C SER A 262 -28.59 -11.92 5.63
N GLU A 263 -29.78 -11.53 6.11
CA GLU A 263 -30.70 -12.38 6.88
C GLU A 263 -31.74 -13.08 5.98
N GLU A 264 -31.98 -12.62 4.75
CA GLU A 264 -32.98 -13.19 3.85
C GLU A 264 -32.56 -14.54 3.20
N THR A 265 -33.53 -15.46 3.12
CA THR A 265 -33.40 -16.80 2.56
C THR A 265 -33.22 -16.83 1.03
N PRO A 266 -32.59 -17.87 0.47
CA PRO A 266 -32.17 -17.95 -0.93
C PRO A 266 -33.29 -18.25 -1.95
N GLU A 267 -34.37 -17.47 -1.98
CA GLU A 267 -35.32 -17.55 -3.11
C GLU A 267 -34.79 -16.74 -4.31
N SER A 268 -35.16 -17.18 -5.53
CA SER A 268 -34.49 -16.91 -6.82
C SER A 268 -33.69 -15.60 -6.88
N ARG A 269 -32.37 -15.73 -6.79
CA ARG A 269 -31.47 -14.57 -6.65
C ARG A 269 -31.26 -13.88 -8.00
N PRO A 270 -31.37 -12.54 -8.07
CA PRO A 270 -30.89 -11.81 -9.23
C PRO A 270 -29.37 -12.07 -9.36
N SER A 271 -28.97 -12.56 -10.52
CA SER A 271 -27.57 -12.85 -10.84
C SER A 271 -27.05 -11.82 -11.83
N VAL A 272 -25.83 -11.34 -11.61
CA VAL A 272 -25.14 -10.43 -12.53
C VAL A 272 -25.01 -11.06 -13.91
N ASN A 273 -25.10 -10.23 -14.96
CA ASN A 273 -25.03 -10.71 -16.33
C ASN A 273 -23.73 -11.52 -16.59
N PRO A 274 -23.80 -12.80 -17.02
CA PRO A 274 -22.62 -13.62 -17.27
C PRO A 274 -21.74 -13.08 -18.41
N GLU A 275 -22.30 -12.33 -19.36
CA GLU A 275 -21.53 -11.69 -20.43
C GLU A 275 -20.61 -10.59 -19.87
N TYR A 276 -21.07 -9.85 -18.87
CA TYR A 276 -20.25 -8.84 -18.19
C TYR A 276 -19.05 -9.49 -17.50
N LEU A 277 -19.27 -10.57 -16.75
CA LEU A 277 -18.19 -11.32 -16.08
C LEU A 277 -17.18 -11.89 -17.09
N LYS A 278 -17.65 -12.39 -18.24
CA LYS A 278 -16.77 -12.83 -19.34
C LYS A 278 -15.91 -11.69 -19.88
N LYS A 279 -16.47 -10.48 -20.05
CA LYS A 279 -15.71 -9.29 -20.49
C LYS A 279 -14.65 -8.89 -19.47
N VAL A 280 -14.99 -8.88 -18.18
CA VAL A 280 -14.03 -8.60 -17.09
C VAL A 280 -12.89 -9.62 -17.08
N ASN A 281 -13.20 -10.91 -17.16
CA ASN A 281 -12.17 -11.95 -17.21
C ASN A 281 -11.28 -11.82 -18.46
N ALA A 282 -11.88 -11.59 -19.64
CA ALA A 282 -11.11 -11.40 -20.88
C ALA A 282 -10.14 -10.21 -20.79
N CYS A 283 -10.59 -9.08 -20.23
CA CYS A 283 -9.75 -7.91 -20.00
C CYS A 283 -8.62 -8.19 -18.99
N LEU A 284 -8.93 -8.89 -17.89
CA LEU A 284 -7.94 -9.29 -16.89
C LEU A 284 -6.83 -10.18 -17.48
N GLN A 285 -7.18 -11.13 -18.36
CA GLN A 285 -6.22 -12.00 -19.04
C GLN A 285 -5.33 -11.23 -20.02
N GLN A 286 -5.91 -10.30 -20.80
CA GLN A 286 -5.14 -9.48 -21.75
C GLN A 286 -4.05 -8.67 -21.04
N GLU A 287 -4.37 -8.03 -19.92
CA GLU A 287 -3.39 -7.24 -19.17
C GLU A 287 -2.34 -8.10 -18.43
N GLY A 288 -2.67 -9.33 -18.06
CA GLY A 288 -1.73 -10.28 -17.45
C GLY A 288 -0.63 -10.76 -18.42
N VAL A 289 -0.94 -10.81 -19.72
CA VAL A 289 0.02 -11.19 -20.77
C VAL A 289 0.99 -10.03 -21.08
N SER A 290 0.52 -8.79 -21.02
CA SER A 290 1.35 -7.61 -21.32
C SER A 290 2.30 -7.18 -20.19
N GLY A 291 2.15 -7.71 -18.98
CA GLY A 291 2.95 -7.34 -17.80
C GLY A 291 4.22 -8.18 -17.54
N ARG A 292 4.57 -9.11 -18.43
CA ARG A 292 5.85 -9.87 -18.38
C ARG A 292 6.82 -9.33 -19.45
N PHE A 293 7.39 -8.15 -19.22
CA PHE A 293 8.53 -7.63 -19.96
C PHE A 293 9.57 -7.10 -18.98
#